data_AF-A0A285J515-F1
#
_entry.id   AF-A0A285J515-F1
#
_cell.length_a   1.000
_cell.length_b   1.000
_cell.length_c   1.000
_cell.angle_alpha   90.00
_cell.angle_beta   90.00
_cell.angle_gamma   90.00
#
_symmetry.space_group_name_H-M   'P 1'
#
loop_
_entity.id
_entity.type
_entity.pdbx_description
1 polymer ?
#
loop_
_entity_poly.entity_id
_entity_poly.type
_entity_poly.pdbx_seq_one_letter_code
_entity_poly.pdbx_strand_id
1 'polypeptide(L)'
;MNSERPPRKSVFQRIRDWFRGEPPAVPEQISYRPPGQPASIAAMCRGDVHEFTVSVEHEWTGDNVLFDEVVRMAEKYHPSVEDEHRRRVWQIARNYGPHEAAETERVIQRDLGTTCYPAGAGQVRCTSYFRVTPDPRVREHLNQYVLREVDADSEAELARQRVRLARELTLKWSGLLTELGVSPVKLSAAALADPRFSAEVDRLAGQRRLLGQELAELLANAAKDHGQLGMYEIAEFYASLVADYQSQMEKEDREFISKVMNTEPPELAR
;
A
#
# COMPACT_ATOMS: atom_id res chain seq x y z
N MET A 1 -62.66 37.11 -50.30
CA MET A 1 -61.81 35.98 -50.71
C MET A 1 -60.37 36.42 -50.50
N ASN A 2 -59.47 35.83 -49.69
CA ASN A 2 -59.48 34.79 -48.66
C ASN A 2 -58.38 35.20 -47.67
N SER A 3 -58.67 35.16 -46.36
CA SER A 3 -57.71 35.41 -45.28
C SER A 3 -57.24 34.06 -44.75
N GLU A 4 -56.03 33.64 -45.09
CA GLU A 4 -55.42 32.41 -44.55
C GLU A 4 -54.64 32.74 -43.29
N ARG A 5 -55.21 32.38 -42.14
CA ARG A 5 -54.54 32.45 -40.83
C ARG A 5 -53.60 31.24 -40.71
N PRO A 6 -52.36 31.41 -40.19
CA PRO A 6 -51.48 30.28 -39.94
C PRO A 6 -52.06 29.37 -38.83
N PRO A 7 -51.86 28.05 -38.91
CA PRO A 7 -52.47 27.11 -37.98
C PRO A 7 -51.93 27.30 -36.56
N ARG A 8 -52.85 27.49 -35.61
CA ARG A 8 -52.55 27.50 -34.16
C ARG A 8 -51.99 26.13 -33.77
N LYS A 9 -50.70 26.07 -33.45
CA LYS A 9 -50.06 24.86 -32.90
C LYS A 9 -50.78 24.44 -31.62
N SER A 10 -51.17 23.16 -31.59
CA SER A 10 -51.96 22.55 -30.53
C SER A 10 -51.18 22.49 -29.20
N VAL A 11 -51.88 22.72 -28.09
CA VAL A 11 -51.34 22.58 -26.71
C VAL A 11 -50.68 21.21 -26.49
N PHE A 12 -51.15 20.18 -27.21
CA PHE A 12 -50.56 18.84 -27.19
C PHE A 12 -49.15 18.76 -27.78
N GLN A 13 -48.77 19.63 -28.73
CA GLN A 13 -47.39 19.67 -29.24
C GLN A 13 -46.42 20.24 -28.20
N ARG A 14 -46.83 21.26 -27.43
CA ARG A 14 -46.00 21.83 -26.35
C ARG A 14 -45.70 20.84 -25.22
N ILE A 15 -46.65 19.96 -24.89
CA ILE A 15 -46.44 18.91 -23.87
C ILE A 15 -45.55 17.80 -24.42
N ARG A 16 -45.64 17.51 -25.72
CA ARG A 16 -44.76 16.51 -26.37
C ARG A 16 -43.30 16.97 -26.42
N ASP A 17 -43.06 18.26 -26.62
CA ASP A 17 -41.72 18.85 -26.64
C ASP A 17 -41.10 18.87 -25.22
N TRP A 18 -41.92 19.00 -24.17
CA TRP A 18 -41.49 18.83 -22.76
C TRP A 18 -41.04 17.39 -22.44
N PHE A 19 -41.70 16.38 -23.01
CA PHE A 19 -41.35 14.96 -22.81
C PHE A 19 -40.17 14.47 -23.67
N ARG A 20 -39.75 15.21 -24.71
CA ARG A 20 -38.67 14.80 -25.63
C ARG A 20 -37.30 15.38 -25.34
N GLY A 21 -37.15 16.19 -24.29
CA GLY A 21 -35.85 16.53 -23.73
C GLY A 21 -34.82 16.92 -24.80
N GLU A 22 -35.17 17.85 -25.68
CA GLU A 22 -34.13 18.59 -26.37
C GLU A 22 -33.42 19.36 -25.24
N PRO A 23 -32.15 19.06 -24.93
CA PRO A 23 -31.46 19.76 -23.87
C PRO A 23 -31.56 21.26 -24.19
N PRO A 24 -31.88 22.13 -23.22
CA PRO A 24 -31.89 23.56 -23.49
C PRO A 24 -30.56 23.88 -24.15
N ALA A 25 -30.60 24.52 -25.32
CA ALA A 25 -29.41 24.90 -26.06
C ALA A 25 -28.48 25.58 -25.04
N VAL A 26 -27.39 24.88 -24.68
CA VAL A 26 -26.41 25.40 -23.74
C VAL A 26 -25.96 26.72 -24.36
N PRO A 27 -26.08 27.86 -23.66
CA PRO A 27 -25.56 29.11 -24.21
C PRO A 27 -24.09 28.83 -24.56
N GLU A 28 -23.73 29.08 -25.81
CA GLU A 28 -22.39 28.78 -26.34
C GLU A 28 -21.38 29.55 -25.49
N GLN A 29 -20.77 28.85 -24.53
CA GLN A 29 -19.82 29.44 -23.61
C GLN A 29 -18.55 29.69 -24.41
N ILE A 30 -18.24 30.97 -24.59
CA ILE A 30 -17.07 31.37 -25.37
C ILE A 30 -15.87 31.40 -24.43
N SER A 31 -14.79 30.71 -24.79
CA SER A 31 -13.51 30.76 -24.07
C SER A 31 -12.43 31.49 -24.86
N TYR A 32 -11.60 32.23 -24.14
CA TYR A 32 -10.47 32.98 -24.67
C TYR A 32 -9.29 32.84 -23.73
N ARG A 33 -8.15 32.42 -24.28
CA ARG A 33 -6.86 32.38 -23.57
C ARG A 33 -5.93 33.43 -24.19
N PRO A 34 -5.47 34.43 -23.43
CA PRO A 34 -4.52 35.41 -23.94
C PRO A 34 -3.26 34.70 -24.46
N PRO A 35 -2.76 35.06 -25.65
CA PRO A 35 -1.52 34.50 -26.17
C PRO A 35 -0.33 35.02 -25.35
N GLY A 36 0.48 34.11 -24.79
CA GLY A 36 1.63 34.48 -23.98
C GLY A 36 2.22 33.31 -23.20
N GLN A 37 3.39 33.52 -22.59
CA GLN A 37 3.92 32.57 -21.61
C GLN A 37 3.18 32.75 -20.28
N PRO A 38 3.00 31.68 -19.48
CA PRO A 38 2.44 31.78 -18.14
C PRO A 38 3.20 32.82 -17.31
N ALA A 39 2.47 33.69 -16.61
CA ALA A 39 3.09 34.65 -15.71
C ALA A 39 3.78 33.90 -14.57
N SER A 40 4.97 34.32 -14.18
CA SER A 40 5.73 33.71 -13.07
C SER A 40 5.91 34.72 -11.95
N ILE A 41 5.47 34.35 -10.74
CA ILE A 41 5.56 35.16 -9.53
C ILE A 41 6.52 34.45 -8.59
N ALA A 42 7.67 35.08 -8.30
CA ALA A 42 8.52 34.69 -7.20
C ALA A 42 7.93 35.25 -5.89
N ALA A 43 7.66 34.40 -4.90
CA ALA A 43 7.08 34.78 -3.62
C ALA A 43 7.85 34.14 -2.46
N MET A 44 8.26 34.94 -1.48
CA MET A 44 9.01 34.45 -0.33
C MET A 44 8.13 33.58 0.57
N CYS A 45 8.67 32.43 0.98
CA CYS A 45 8.04 31.53 1.94
C CYS A 45 8.18 32.07 3.37
N ARG A 46 7.52 31.40 4.32
CA ARG A 46 7.69 31.70 5.75
C ARG A 46 9.17 31.69 6.15
N GLY A 47 9.58 32.78 6.80
CA GLY A 47 10.96 32.98 7.25
C GLY A 47 11.87 33.67 6.22
N ASP A 48 11.36 34.00 5.03
CA ASP A 48 12.04 34.80 4.00
C ASP A 48 13.45 34.29 3.59
N VAL A 49 13.70 32.98 3.68
CA VAL A 49 14.97 32.34 3.23
C VAL A 49 14.84 31.69 1.86
N HIS A 50 13.67 31.10 1.59
CA HIS A 50 13.37 30.38 0.37
C HIS A 50 12.17 31.02 -0.32
N GLU A 51 12.05 30.77 -1.62
CA GLU A 51 10.95 31.26 -2.44
C GLU A 51 10.15 30.13 -3.08
N PHE A 52 8.87 30.42 -3.32
CA PHE A 52 8.03 29.69 -4.25
C PHE A 52 8.07 30.38 -5.60
N THR A 53 8.21 29.60 -6.67
CA THR A 53 7.92 30.03 -8.03
C THR A 53 6.48 29.64 -8.36
N VAL A 54 5.61 30.63 -8.52
CA VAL A 54 4.19 30.43 -8.84
C VAL A 54 3.94 30.77 -10.30
N SER A 55 3.63 29.77 -11.11
CA SER A 55 3.19 29.94 -12.49
C SER A 55 1.68 30.12 -12.54
N VAL A 56 1.21 31.08 -13.34
CA VAL A 56 -0.20 31.42 -13.45
C VAL A 56 -0.62 31.44 -14.91
N GLU A 57 -1.72 30.75 -15.21
CA GLU A 57 -2.41 30.79 -16.50
C GLU A 57 -3.82 31.35 -16.32
N HIS A 58 -4.26 32.16 -17.29
CA HIS A 58 -5.58 32.79 -17.26
C HIS A 58 -6.45 32.32 -18.42
N GLU A 59 -7.70 32.00 -18.12
CA GLU A 59 -8.73 31.65 -19.09
C GLU A 59 -9.95 32.52 -18.86
N TRP A 60 -10.37 33.23 -19.89
CA TRP A 60 -11.53 34.12 -19.85
C TRP A 60 -12.70 33.42 -20.53
N THR A 61 -13.84 33.38 -19.87
CA THR A 61 -15.06 32.77 -20.41
C THR A 61 -16.22 33.76 -20.33
N GLY A 62 -17.05 33.81 -21.37
CA GLY A 62 -18.22 34.67 -21.44
C GLY A 62 -19.51 33.87 -21.50
N ASP A 63 -20.50 34.26 -20.69
CA ASP A 63 -21.86 33.71 -20.72
C ASP A 63 -22.80 34.74 -21.36
N ASN A 64 -23.37 34.43 -22.54
CA ASN A 64 -24.24 35.33 -23.32
C ASN A 64 -23.55 36.64 -23.76
N VAL A 65 -22.26 36.57 -24.05
CA VAL A 65 -21.42 37.71 -24.47
C VAL A 65 -20.74 37.37 -25.80
N LEU A 66 -20.56 38.35 -26.68
CA LEU A 66 -19.84 38.15 -27.95
C LEU A 66 -18.34 37.92 -27.71
N PHE A 67 -17.66 37.16 -28.58
CA PHE A 67 -16.23 36.87 -28.45
C PHE A 67 -15.37 38.14 -28.35
N ASP A 68 -15.60 39.14 -29.22
CA ASP A 68 -14.84 40.40 -29.20
C ASP A 68 -15.00 41.16 -27.88
N GLU A 69 -16.16 41.03 -27.23
CA GLU A 69 -16.41 41.62 -25.93
C GLU A 69 -15.65 40.86 -24.82
N VAL A 70 -15.54 39.53 -24.90
CA VAL A 70 -14.68 38.73 -24.00
C VAL A 70 -13.22 39.14 -24.14
N VAL A 71 -12.71 39.30 -25.36
CA VAL A 71 -11.32 39.73 -25.63
C VAL A 71 -11.09 41.14 -25.09
N ARG A 72 -11.98 42.09 -25.40
CA ARG A 72 -11.89 43.48 -24.90
C ARG A 72 -11.90 43.54 -23.37
N MET A 73 -12.72 42.71 -22.73
CA MET A 73 -12.78 42.61 -21.27
C MET A 73 -11.52 41.97 -20.69
N ALA A 74 -10.99 40.92 -21.32
CA ALA A 74 -9.72 40.31 -20.93
C ALA A 74 -8.59 41.35 -21.00
N GLU A 75 -8.42 42.04 -22.13
CA GLU A 75 -7.39 43.09 -22.28
C GLU A 75 -7.52 44.22 -21.24
N LYS A 76 -8.76 44.62 -20.93
CA LYS A 76 -9.04 45.68 -19.94
C LYS A 76 -8.68 45.28 -18.51
N TYR A 77 -9.06 44.07 -18.07
CA TYR A 77 -8.94 43.67 -16.66
C TYR A 77 -7.70 42.83 -16.36
N HIS A 78 -7.06 42.24 -17.37
CA HIS A 78 -5.91 41.35 -17.19
C HIS A 78 -4.76 41.99 -16.38
N PRO A 79 -4.32 43.25 -16.62
CA PRO A 79 -3.28 43.85 -15.78
C PRO A 79 -3.67 43.98 -14.30
N SER A 80 -4.94 44.31 -14.03
CA SER A 80 -5.45 44.41 -12.65
C SER A 80 -5.50 43.05 -11.97
N VAL A 81 -5.87 42.00 -12.71
CA VAL A 81 -5.87 40.61 -12.24
C VAL A 81 -4.46 40.16 -11.87
N GLU A 82 -3.48 40.42 -12.73
CA GLU A 82 -2.07 40.09 -12.45
C GLU A 82 -1.53 40.81 -11.21
N ASP A 83 -1.83 42.11 -11.08
CA ASP A 83 -1.41 42.90 -9.91
C ASP A 83 -2.05 42.42 -8.61
N GLU A 84 -3.31 42.02 -8.64
CA GLU A 84 -3.99 41.43 -7.50
C GLU A 84 -3.41 40.07 -7.13
N HIS A 85 -3.23 39.17 -8.12
CA HIS A 85 -2.62 37.87 -7.89
C HIS A 85 -1.22 37.99 -7.30
N ARG A 86 -0.37 38.84 -7.88
CA ARG A 86 0.98 39.07 -7.37
C ARG A 86 0.97 39.48 -5.90
N ARG A 87 0.13 40.45 -5.53
CA ARG A 87 0.02 40.91 -4.13
C ARG A 87 -0.52 39.83 -3.20
N ARG A 88 -1.58 39.13 -3.60
CA ARG A 88 -2.24 38.12 -2.77
C ARG A 88 -1.40 36.85 -2.62
N VAL A 89 -0.75 36.39 -3.69
CA VAL A 89 0.21 35.27 -3.66
C VAL A 89 1.33 35.56 -2.68
N TRP A 90 1.90 36.77 -2.67
CA TRP A 90 2.92 37.18 -1.70
C TRP A 90 2.43 37.11 -0.24
N GLN A 91 1.19 37.53 0.01
CA GLN A 91 0.59 37.47 1.34
C GLN A 91 0.35 36.02 1.79
N ILE A 92 -0.10 35.17 0.89
CA ILE A 92 -0.39 33.76 1.18
C ILE A 92 0.91 32.98 1.41
N ALA A 93 1.89 33.11 0.51
CA ALA A 93 3.15 32.36 0.52
C ALA A 93 3.91 32.46 1.86
N ARG A 94 3.88 33.64 2.50
CA ARG A 94 4.56 33.87 3.79
C ARG A 94 4.00 33.08 4.96
N ASN A 95 2.80 32.52 4.85
CA ASN A 95 2.21 31.71 5.90
C ASN A 95 2.69 30.26 5.87
N TYR A 96 3.31 29.83 4.76
CA TYR A 96 3.66 28.43 4.50
C TYR A 96 5.17 28.21 4.50
N GLY A 97 5.59 27.07 5.04
CA GLY A 97 6.98 26.63 5.00
C GLY A 97 7.40 26.20 3.60
N PRO A 98 8.72 26.21 3.29
CA PRO A 98 9.22 25.94 1.93
C PRO A 98 8.91 24.53 1.40
N HIS A 99 8.60 23.57 2.28
CA HIS A 99 8.20 22.21 1.91
C HIS A 99 6.69 22.06 1.64
N GLU A 100 5.90 23.09 1.92
CA GLU A 100 4.43 23.07 1.87
C GLU A 100 3.89 23.63 0.54
N ALA A 101 4.62 23.41 -0.57
CA ALA A 101 4.25 23.93 -1.89
C ALA A 101 2.85 23.50 -2.34
N ALA A 102 2.51 22.22 -2.13
CA ALA A 102 1.20 21.67 -2.51
C ALA A 102 0.04 22.28 -1.70
N GLU A 103 0.25 22.56 -0.42
CA GLU A 103 -0.78 23.19 0.41
C GLU A 103 -0.94 24.67 0.05
N THR A 104 0.18 25.35 -0.20
CA THR A 104 0.21 26.73 -0.70
C THR A 104 -0.55 26.84 -2.03
N GLU A 105 -0.35 25.89 -2.96
CA GLU A 105 -1.08 25.84 -4.24
C GLU A 105 -2.58 25.73 -4.05
N ARG A 106 -3.05 24.81 -3.19
CA ARG A 106 -4.48 24.64 -2.91
C ARG A 106 -5.11 25.91 -2.38
N VAL A 107 -4.43 26.60 -1.46
CA VAL A 107 -4.93 27.84 -0.85
C VAL A 107 -4.96 28.97 -1.86
N ILE A 108 -3.91 29.14 -2.66
CA ILE A 108 -3.88 30.12 -3.75
C ILE A 108 -5.01 29.85 -4.75
N GLN A 109 -5.17 28.60 -5.20
CA GLN A 109 -6.20 28.22 -6.16
C GLN A 109 -7.61 28.44 -5.60
N ARG A 110 -7.84 28.14 -4.32
CA ARG A 110 -9.14 28.36 -3.66
C ARG A 110 -9.46 29.84 -3.54
N ASP A 111 -8.48 30.66 -3.15
CA ASP A 111 -8.71 32.06 -2.80
C ASP A 111 -8.72 32.98 -4.03
N LEU A 112 -8.00 32.62 -5.11
CA LEU A 112 -7.79 33.47 -6.30
C LEU A 112 -8.20 32.81 -7.63
N GLY A 113 -8.69 31.57 -7.60
CA GLY A 113 -8.90 30.77 -8.81
C GLY A 113 -9.99 31.26 -9.76
N THR A 114 -10.93 32.08 -9.30
CA THR A 114 -12.02 32.57 -10.16
C THR A 114 -12.47 33.96 -9.75
N THR A 115 -12.57 34.86 -10.73
CA THR A 115 -13.11 36.21 -10.55
C THR A 115 -14.09 36.53 -11.68
N CYS A 116 -15.24 37.10 -11.35
CA CYS A 116 -16.26 37.49 -12.34
C CYS A 116 -16.30 39.00 -12.53
N TYR A 117 -16.46 39.43 -13.78
CA TYR A 117 -16.54 40.82 -14.20
C TYR A 117 -17.87 41.09 -14.93
N PRO A 118 -18.55 42.21 -14.61
CA PRO A 118 -19.79 42.57 -15.32
C PRO A 118 -19.47 43.01 -16.75
N ALA A 119 -20.22 42.49 -17.74
CA ALA A 119 -20.00 42.76 -19.17
C ALA A 119 -21.32 43.03 -19.90
N GLY A 120 -21.70 44.30 -20.06
CA GLY A 120 -22.89 44.69 -20.83
C GLY A 120 -24.17 43.93 -20.42
N ALA A 121 -24.60 42.98 -21.24
CA ALA A 121 -25.79 42.15 -21.03
C ALA A 121 -25.52 40.80 -20.30
N GLY A 122 -24.27 40.49 -19.97
CA GLY A 122 -23.85 39.24 -19.35
C GLY A 122 -22.67 39.40 -18.38
N GLN A 123 -21.94 38.31 -18.17
CA GLN A 123 -20.77 38.26 -17.31
C GLN A 123 -19.58 37.62 -18.04
N VAL A 124 -18.39 38.12 -17.74
CA VAL A 124 -17.14 37.50 -18.16
C VAL A 124 -16.42 37.00 -16.92
N ARG A 125 -16.08 35.71 -16.90
CA ARG A 125 -15.37 35.05 -15.82
C ARG A 125 -13.91 34.84 -16.20
N CYS A 126 -13.00 35.28 -15.34
CA CYS A 126 -11.58 34.94 -15.40
C CYS A 126 -11.33 33.76 -14.45
N THR A 127 -10.91 32.63 -15.01
CA THR A 127 -10.42 31.48 -14.28
C THR A 127 -8.90 31.49 -14.32
N SER A 128 -8.28 31.41 -13.15
CA SER A 128 -6.84 31.41 -13.00
C SER A 128 -6.38 30.05 -12.48
N TYR A 129 -5.39 29.48 -13.16
CA TYR A 129 -4.79 28.20 -12.79
C TYR A 129 -3.39 28.48 -12.24
N PHE A 130 -3.17 28.09 -10.98
CA PHE A 130 -1.92 28.32 -10.28
C PHE A 130 -1.14 27.01 -10.15
N ARG A 131 0.17 27.08 -10.38
CA ARG A 131 1.10 26.00 -10.09
C ARG A 131 2.22 26.52 -9.21
N VAL A 132 2.41 25.91 -8.04
CA VAL A 132 3.43 26.33 -7.08
C VAL A 132 4.59 25.34 -7.09
N THR A 133 5.78 25.85 -7.37
CA THR A 133 7.02 25.07 -7.33
C THR A 133 7.91 25.58 -6.19
N PRO A 134 8.40 24.72 -5.29
CA PRO A 134 9.36 25.12 -4.27
C PRO A 134 10.71 25.47 -4.87
N ASP A 135 11.49 26.27 -4.15
CA ASP A 135 12.91 26.54 -4.42
C ASP A 135 13.64 25.25 -4.88
N PRO A 136 14.40 25.29 -5.98
CA PRO A 136 15.13 24.14 -6.49
C PRO A 136 15.98 23.40 -5.43
N ARG A 137 16.55 24.12 -4.46
CA ARG A 137 17.35 23.54 -3.36
C ARG A 137 16.49 22.75 -2.39
N VAL A 138 15.31 23.27 -2.06
CA VAL A 138 14.34 22.59 -1.20
C VAL A 138 13.79 21.37 -1.93
N ARG A 139 13.47 21.51 -3.23
CA ARG A 139 13.01 20.40 -4.06
C ARG A 139 14.03 19.27 -4.12
N GLU A 140 15.30 19.58 -4.30
CA GLU A 140 16.37 18.57 -4.31
C GLU A 140 16.46 17.84 -2.97
N HIS A 141 16.41 18.57 -1.86
CA HIS A 141 16.42 17.96 -0.53
C HIS A 141 15.20 17.07 -0.27
N LEU A 142 14.00 17.54 -0.63
CA LEU A 142 12.77 16.76 -0.52
C LEU A 142 12.80 15.51 -1.40
N ASN A 143 13.35 15.61 -2.60
CA ASN A 143 13.48 14.47 -3.51
C ASN A 143 14.35 13.38 -2.87
N GLN A 144 15.49 13.75 -2.27
CA GLN A 144 16.34 12.80 -1.54
C GLN A 144 15.62 12.14 -0.36
N TYR A 145 14.81 12.89 0.38
CA TYR A 145 14.02 12.34 1.48
C TYR A 145 12.98 11.33 0.97
N VAL A 146 12.19 11.71 -0.03
CA VAL A 146 11.16 10.84 -0.62
C VAL A 146 11.76 9.58 -1.21
N LEU A 147 12.91 9.67 -1.89
CA LEU A 147 13.60 8.50 -2.42
C LEU A 147 14.01 7.52 -1.31
N ARG A 148 14.52 8.02 -0.17
CA ARG A 148 14.85 7.17 0.99
C ARG A 148 13.62 6.49 1.60
N GLU A 149 12.49 7.18 1.61
CA GLU A 149 11.22 6.60 2.06
C GLU A 149 10.77 5.46 1.13
N VAL A 150 10.82 5.67 -0.19
CA VAL A 150 10.53 4.63 -1.18
C VAL A 150 11.47 3.43 -1.06
N ASP A 151 12.77 3.67 -0.84
CA ASP A 151 13.75 2.61 -0.65
C ASP A 151 13.42 1.78 0.60
N ALA A 152 13.14 2.44 1.73
CA ALA A 152 12.79 1.78 2.98
C ALA A 152 11.50 0.94 2.85
N ASP A 153 10.48 1.47 2.18
CA ASP A 153 9.22 0.74 1.92
C ASP A 153 9.45 -0.47 1.02
N SER A 154 10.28 -0.31 -0.01
CA SER A 154 10.63 -1.38 -0.96
C SER A 154 11.41 -2.50 -0.27
N GLU A 155 12.37 -2.16 0.60
CA GLU A 155 13.14 -3.12 1.39
C GLU A 155 12.24 -3.89 2.37
N ALA A 156 11.33 -3.19 3.04
CA ALA A 156 10.37 -3.81 3.95
C ALA A 156 9.46 -4.80 3.21
N GLU A 157 8.97 -4.42 2.03
CA GLU A 157 8.13 -5.30 1.22
C GLU A 157 8.90 -6.52 0.71
N LEU A 158 10.15 -6.34 0.27
CA LEU A 158 11.01 -7.46 -0.14
C LEU A 158 11.26 -8.43 1.03
N ALA A 159 11.49 -7.91 2.24
CA ALA A 159 11.67 -8.74 3.43
C ALA A 159 10.42 -9.56 3.76
N ARG A 160 9.22 -8.95 3.68
CA ARG A 160 7.94 -9.67 3.86
C ARG A 160 7.77 -10.79 2.85
N GLN A 161 8.10 -10.53 1.58
CA GLN A 161 8.01 -11.54 0.53
C GLN A 161 8.98 -12.70 0.77
N ARG A 162 10.22 -12.42 1.18
CA ARG A 162 11.20 -13.46 1.54
C ARG A 162 10.73 -14.33 2.70
N VAL A 163 10.17 -13.73 3.76
CA VAL A 163 9.60 -14.47 4.90
C VAL A 163 8.43 -15.35 4.46
N ARG A 164 7.53 -14.82 3.63
CA ARG A 164 6.40 -15.58 3.08
C ARG A 164 6.88 -16.79 2.29
N LEU A 165 7.82 -16.60 1.37
CA LEU A 165 8.39 -17.67 0.56
C LEU A 165 9.10 -18.72 1.42
N ALA A 166 9.90 -18.29 2.40
CA ALA A 166 10.58 -19.19 3.33
C ALA A 166 9.55 -20.06 4.08
N ARG A 167 8.47 -19.45 4.60
CA ARG A 167 7.39 -20.18 5.28
C ARG A 167 6.69 -21.18 4.37
N GLU A 168 6.35 -20.79 3.14
CA GLU A 168 5.73 -21.69 2.16
C GLU A 168 6.62 -22.89 1.83
N LEU A 169 7.91 -22.66 1.62
CA LEU A 169 8.89 -23.72 1.38
C LEU A 169 9.03 -24.63 2.60
N THR A 170 9.16 -24.07 3.80
CA THR A 170 9.21 -24.86 5.05
C THR A 170 7.98 -25.74 5.21
N LEU A 171 6.78 -25.21 4.93
CA LEU A 171 5.55 -25.98 5.00
C LEU A 171 5.53 -27.11 3.95
N LYS A 172 5.90 -26.83 2.69
CA LYS A 172 5.98 -27.86 1.64
C LYS A 172 6.98 -28.95 1.98
N TRP A 173 8.18 -28.59 2.44
CA TRP A 173 9.18 -29.54 2.87
C TRP A 173 8.73 -30.35 4.08
N SER A 174 8.13 -29.72 5.10
CA SER A 174 7.58 -30.45 6.24
C SER A 174 6.49 -31.44 5.84
N GLY A 175 5.64 -31.07 4.88
CA GLY A 175 4.61 -31.95 4.31
C GLY A 175 5.23 -33.16 3.63
N LEU A 176 6.15 -32.93 2.68
CA LEU A 176 6.88 -34.01 1.99
C LEU A 176 7.60 -34.95 2.95
N LEU A 177 8.29 -34.41 3.95
CA LEU A 177 9.02 -35.24 4.93
C LEU A 177 8.08 -36.06 5.81
N THR A 178 6.93 -35.49 6.18
CA THR A 178 5.87 -36.22 6.90
C THR A 178 5.27 -37.33 6.05
N GLU A 179 4.99 -37.07 4.76
CA GLU A 179 4.51 -38.07 3.80
C GLU A 179 5.52 -39.22 3.62
N LEU A 180 6.83 -38.92 3.67
CA LEU A 180 7.90 -39.90 3.59
C LEU A 180 8.17 -40.63 4.93
N GLY A 181 7.41 -40.33 5.99
CA GLY A 181 7.56 -40.97 7.30
C GLY A 181 8.80 -40.55 8.08
N VAL A 182 9.46 -39.45 7.68
CA VAL A 182 10.66 -38.91 8.33
C VAL A 182 10.28 -37.67 9.13
N SER A 183 10.39 -37.74 10.46
CA SER A 183 10.14 -36.57 11.32
C SER A 183 11.12 -35.43 10.94
N PRO A 184 10.64 -34.20 10.67
CA PRO A 184 11.48 -33.06 10.27
C PRO A 184 12.63 -32.76 11.24
N VAL A 185 12.44 -33.07 12.53
CA VAL A 185 13.47 -32.94 13.58
C VAL A 185 14.67 -33.87 13.32
N LYS A 186 14.46 -35.04 12.71
CA LYS A 186 15.52 -36.02 12.40
C LYS A 186 16.41 -35.60 11.23
N LEU A 187 15.87 -34.80 10.29
CA LEU A 187 16.61 -34.35 9.10
C LEU A 187 17.44 -33.09 9.35
N SER A 188 16.94 -32.15 10.14
CA SER A 188 17.75 -31.00 10.59
C SER A 188 18.92 -31.44 11.48
N ALA A 189 18.77 -32.53 12.24
CA ALA A 189 19.87 -33.15 12.99
C ALA A 189 20.87 -33.91 12.09
N ALA A 190 20.41 -34.56 11.02
CA ALA A 190 21.27 -35.29 10.08
C ALA A 190 22.08 -34.37 9.14
N ALA A 191 21.54 -33.21 8.78
CA ALA A 191 22.24 -32.24 7.93
C ALA A 191 23.36 -31.46 8.66
N LEU A 192 23.41 -31.52 10.00
CA LEU A 192 24.35 -30.74 10.83
C LEU A 192 25.54 -31.55 11.40
N ALA A 193 25.68 -32.85 11.15
CA ALA A 193 26.70 -33.64 11.85
C ALA A 193 27.35 -34.78 11.04
N ASP A 194 28.68 -34.71 10.95
CA ASP A 194 29.71 -35.76 10.88
C ASP A 194 29.23 -37.21 10.56
N PRO A 195 29.83 -37.91 9.58
CA PRO A 195 29.59 -39.33 9.29
C PRO A 195 29.55 -40.28 10.51
N ARG A 196 30.29 -39.98 11.58
CA ARG A 196 30.26 -40.76 12.84
C ARG A 196 28.97 -40.58 13.63
N PHE A 197 28.35 -39.39 13.55
CA PHE A 197 27.08 -39.10 14.19
C PHE A 197 25.90 -39.76 13.44
N SER A 198 25.97 -39.82 12.10
CA SER A 198 24.97 -40.56 11.29
C SER A 198 24.88 -42.03 11.70
N ALA A 199 26.02 -42.70 11.90
CA ALA A 199 26.06 -44.10 12.31
C ALA A 199 25.41 -44.33 13.69
N GLU A 200 25.59 -43.37 14.61
CA GLU A 200 25.04 -43.46 15.96
C GLU A 200 23.54 -43.12 16.01
N VAL A 201 23.09 -42.21 15.15
CA VAL A 201 21.66 -41.93 14.94
C VAL A 201 20.96 -43.14 14.30
N ASP A 202 21.57 -43.79 13.33
CA ASP A 202 21.04 -45.03 12.73
C ASP A 202 20.98 -46.17 13.77
N ARG A 203 21.99 -46.27 14.65
CA ARG A 203 22.00 -47.23 15.77
C ARG A 203 20.86 -46.95 16.75
N LEU A 204 20.66 -45.70 17.15
CA LEU A 204 19.58 -45.29 18.06
C LEU A 204 18.20 -45.50 17.43
N ALA A 205 18.04 -45.17 16.14
CA ALA A 205 16.81 -45.41 15.39
C ALA A 205 16.49 -46.90 15.25
N GLY A 206 17.50 -47.75 15.05
CA GLY A 206 17.37 -49.21 15.07
C GLY A 206 16.94 -49.74 16.44
N GLN A 207 17.55 -49.25 17.53
CA GLN A 207 17.18 -49.63 18.89
C GLN A 207 15.74 -49.21 19.24
N ARG A 208 15.30 -48.02 18.85
CA ARG A 208 13.91 -47.57 19.06
C ARG A 208 12.88 -48.41 18.31
N ARG A 209 13.22 -48.89 17.10
CA ARG A 209 12.35 -49.81 16.36
C ARG A 209 12.23 -51.17 17.03
N LEU A 210 13.34 -51.72 17.54
CA LEU A 210 13.35 -52.97 18.30
C LEU A 210 12.52 -52.85 19.57
N LEU A 211 12.74 -51.80 20.38
CA LEU A 211 11.96 -51.56 21.60
C LEU A 211 10.47 -51.34 21.33
N GLY A 212 10.12 -50.65 20.24
CA GLY A 212 8.73 -50.49 19.83
C GLY A 212 8.06 -51.79 19.38
N GLN A 213 8.82 -52.68 18.72
CA GLN A 213 8.35 -54.01 18.35
C GLN A 213 8.20 -54.91 19.58
N GLU A 214 9.17 -54.90 20.50
CA GLU A 214 9.10 -55.63 21.77
C GLU A 214 7.91 -55.16 22.62
N LEU A 215 7.66 -53.86 22.70
CA LEU A 215 6.49 -53.32 23.38
C LEU A 215 5.20 -53.75 22.68
N ALA A 216 5.12 -53.68 21.35
CA ALA A 216 3.95 -54.13 20.61
C ALA A 216 3.68 -55.63 20.81
N GLU A 217 4.73 -56.45 20.86
CA GLU A 217 4.63 -57.89 21.17
C GLU A 217 4.22 -58.14 22.61
N LEU A 218 4.77 -57.39 23.58
CA LEU A 218 4.40 -57.48 24.99
C LEU A 218 2.93 -57.09 25.20
N LEU A 219 2.47 -56.00 24.58
CA LEU A 219 1.08 -55.55 24.60
C LEU A 219 0.17 -56.57 23.90
N ALA A 220 0.60 -57.19 22.80
CA ALA A 220 -0.16 -58.21 22.08
C ALA A 220 -0.24 -59.55 22.85
N ASN A 221 0.80 -59.91 23.60
CA ASN A 221 0.81 -61.09 24.47
C ASN A 221 -0.03 -60.85 25.73
N ALA A 222 0.12 -59.69 26.37
CA ALA A 222 -0.76 -59.27 27.46
C ALA A 222 -2.23 -59.24 27.02
N ALA A 223 -2.51 -58.75 25.80
CA ALA A 223 -3.83 -58.74 25.19
C ALA A 223 -4.46 -60.14 25.03
N LYS A 224 -3.63 -61.15 24.76
CA LYS A 224 -4.07 -62.56 24.64
C LYS A 224 -4.29 -63.22 25.99
N ASP A 225 -3.52 -62.84 27.00
CA ASP A 225 -3.62 -63.39 28.36
C ASP A 225 -4.75 -62.73 29.19
N HIS A 226 -5.42 -61.70 28.67
CA HIS A 226 -6.53 -60.96 29.30
C HIS A 226 -7.85 -61.73 29.49
N GLY A 227 -7.86 -63.04 29.32
CA GLY A 227 -9.04 -63.86 29.60
C GLY A 227 -9.44 -63.95 31.08
N GLN A 228 -8.63 -63.43 32.02
CA GLN A 228 -8.82 -63.69 33.47
C GLN A 228 -8.65 -62.49 34.44
N LEU A 229 -8.50 -61.23 33.98
CA LEU A 229 -8.29 -60.07 34.87
C LEU A 229 -9.33 -58.95 34.66
N GLY A 230 -9.64 -58.20 35.72
CA GLY A 230 -10.65 -57.14 35.72
C GLY A 230 -10.20 -55.88 34.96
N MET A 231 -11.12 -55.24 34.21
CA MET A 231 -10.83 -54.11 33.30
C MET A 231 -10.10 -52.91 33.93
N TYR A 232 -10.21 -52.69 35.24
CA TYR A 232 -9.55 -51.57 35.92
C TYR A 232 -8.07 -51.85 36.23
N GLU A 233 -7.73 -53.07 36.65
CA GLU A 233 -6.35 -53.48 36.90
C GLU A 233 -5.53 -53.49 35.60
N ILE A 234 -6.20 -53.78 34.49
CA ILE A 234 -5.64 -53.75 33.14
C ILE A 234 -5.28 -52.32 32.71
N ALA A 235 -6.16 -51.35 32.94
CA ALA A 235 -5.90 -49.95 32.58
C ALA A 235 -4.74 -49.35 33.39
N GLU A 236 -4.64 -49.71 34.67
CA GLU A 236 -3.56 -49.26 35.57
C GLU A 236 -2.21 -49.90 35.19
N PHE A 237 -2.20 -51.18 34.84
CA PHE A 237 -1.00 -51.86 34.34
C PHE A 237 -0.49 -51.24 33.02
N TYR A 238 -1.38 -50.97 32.06
CA TYR A 238 -1.00 -50.31 30.81
C TYR A 238 -0.53 -48.87 31.01
N ALA A 239 -1.17 -48.11 31.90
CA ALA A 239 -0.72 -46.77 32.24
C ALA A 239 0.68 -46.78 32.88
N SER A 240 0.96 -47.75 33.76
CA SER A 240 2.30 -47.94 34.36
C SER A 240 3.36 -48.28 33.32
N LEU A 241 3.07 -49.20 32.40
CA LEU A 241 4.02 -49.58 31.34
C LEU A 241 4.34 -48.41 30.40
N VAL A 242 3.35 -47.59 30.07
CA VAL A 242 3.55 -46.39 29.25
C VAL A 242 4.37 -45.34 29.99
N ALA A 243 4.12 -45.14 31.30
CA ALA A 243 4.86 -44.20 32.12
C ALA A 243 6.33 -44.62 32.31
N ASP A 244 6.58 -45.91 32.53
CA ASP A 244 7.95 -46.45 32.65
C ASP A 244 8.72 -46.29 31.34
N TYR A 245 8.06 -46.54 30.20
CA TYR A 245 8.66 -46.34 28.88
C TYR A 245 9.03 -44.87 28.61
N GLN A 246 8.15 -43.93 29.00
CA GLN A 246 8.43 -42.50 28.90
C GLN A 246 9.61 -42.07 29.77
N SER A 247 9.66 -42.56 31.02
CA SER A 247 10.75 -42.29 31.95
C SER A 247 12.10 -42.83 31.45
N GLN A 248 12.09 -44.00 30.81
CA GLN A 248 13.29 -44.58 30.20
C GLN A 248 13.76 -43.76 28.99
N MET A 249 12.85 -43.34 28.10
CA MET A 249 13.20 -42.47 26.97
C MET A 249 13.78 -41.13 27.42
N GLU A 250 13.22 -40.51 28.45
CA GLU A 250 13.74 -39.23 28.96
C GLU A 250 15.14 -39.35 29.56
N LYS A 251 15.44 -40.48 30.22
CA LYS A 251 16.80 -40.76 30.76
C LYS A 251 17.80 -40.95 29.62
N GLU A 252 17.43 -41.72 28.61
CA GLU A 252 18.28 -41.97 27.43
C GLU A 252 18.51 -40.69 26.61
N ASP A 253 17.50 -39.83 26.45
CA ASP A 253 17.62 -38.52 25.80
C ASP A 253 18.55 -37.59 26.60
N ARG A 254 18.46 -37.57 27.93
CA ARG A 254 19.38 -36.79 28.78
C ARG A 254 20.83 -37.31 28.72
N GLU A 255 21.04 -38.62 28.73
CA GLU A 255 22.37 -39.21 28.58
C GLU A 255 22.98 -38.92 27.21
N PHE A 256 22.17 -38.99 26.15
CA PHE A 256 22.59 -38.64 24.80
C PHE A 256 22.99 -37.16 24.71
N ILE A 257 22.17 -36.24 25.24
CA ILE A 257 22.48 -34.81 25.30
C ILE A 257 23.77 -34.56 26.10
N SER A 258 23.95 -35.23 27.24
CA SER A 258 25.17 -35.08 28.05
C SER A 258 26.42 -35.57 27.31
N LYS A 259 26.34 -36.65 26.53
CA LYS A 259 27.48 -37.15 25.74
C LYS A 259 27.84 -36.23 24.57
N VAL A 260 26.83 -35.63 23.93
CA VAL A 260 27.03 -34.68 22.82
C VAL A 260 27.58 -33.33 23.32
N MET A 261 27.21 -32.90 24.52
CA MET A 261 27.68 -31.63 25.10
C MET A 261 29.08 -31.73 25.75
N ASN A 262 29.57 -32.93 26.07
CA ASN A 262 30.88 -33.17 26.70
C ASN A 262 32.01 -33.48 25.71
N THR A 263 31.76 -33.51 24.40
CA THR A 263 32.83 -33.54 23.40
C THR A 263 33.41 -32.13 23.24
N GLU A 264 34.58 -31.87 23.83
CA GLU A 264 35.33 -30.62 23.64
C GLU A 264 35.52 -30.32 22.13
N PRO A 265 35.39 -29.05 21.71
CA PRO A 265 35.63 -28.69 20.32
C PRO A 265 37.09 -28.97 19.95
N PRO A 266 37.37 -29.48 18.74
CA PRO A 266 38.74 -29.72 18.32
C PRO A 266 39.49 -28.38 18.28
N GLU A 267 40.62 -28.30 18.99
CA GLU A 267 41.58 -27.21 18.85
C GLU A 267 41.86 -27.00 17.36
N LEU A 268 41.62 -25.78 16.89
CA LEU A 268 41.97 -25.30 15.56
C LEU A 268 43.49 -25.34 15.40
N ALA A 269 44.03 -26.49 14.99
CA ALA A 269 45.42 -26.67 14.62
C ALA A 269 45.65 -26.17 13.19
N ARG A 270 46.28 -24.98 13.12
CA ARG A 270 47.22 -24.44 12.12
C ARG A 270 47.05 -24.81 10.65
#